data_AF-A0A2M9C1E5-F1
#
_entry.id   AF-A0A2M9C1E5-F1
#
_cell.length_a   1.000
_cell.length_b   1.000
_cell.length_c   1.000
_cell.angle_alpha   90.00
_cell.angle_beta   90.00
_cell.angle_gamma   90.00
#
_symmetry.space_group_name_H-M   'P 1'
#
loop_
_entity.id
_entity.type
_entity.pdbx_description
1 polymer ?
#
loop_
_entity_poly.entity_id
_entity_poly.type
_entity_poly.pdbx_seq_one_letter_code
_entity_poly.pdbx_strand_id
1 'polypeptide(L)'
;MKNIIMILFLGLLVSCDPGYTIYIRNKSQNNLYVETDRAIENRLVSKRGPICDSIISKKVGSSNLKELYKVNKNQNILLFSYLGAPNSDYFPYKSVKIIKNSDTIKIDKNNLIQKITKGKNSNYYINID
;
A
#
# COMPACT_ATOMS: atom_id res chain seq x y z
N MET A 1 0.69 -38.64 -28.59
CA MET A 1 1.27 -38.51 -27.23
C MET A 1 2.25 -37.34 -27.06
N LYS A 2 2.84 -36.75 -28.11
CA LYS A 2 3.72 -35.56 -27.97
C LYS A 2 2.99 -34.27 -27.51
N ASN A 3 1.70 -34.12 -27.87
CA ASN A 3 0.98 -32.85 -27.64
C ASN A 3 0.48 -32.67 -26.19
N ILE A 4 0.37 -33.74 -25.39
CA ILE A 4 -0.11 -33.66 -24.01
C ILE A 4 0.96 -33.09 -23.07
N ILE A 5 2.24 -33.39 -23.33
CA ILE A 5 3.38 -32.89 -22.55
C ILE A 5 3.54 -31.37 -22.74
N MET A 6 3.25 -30.86 -23.94
CA MET A 6 3.31 -29.42 -24.23
C MET A 6 2.25 -28.62 -23.46
N ILE A 7 1.04 -29.17 -23.28
CA ILE A 7 -0.05 -28.54 -22.53
C ILE A 7 0.26 -28.52 -21.02
N LEU A 8 0.90 -29.57 -20.49
CA LEU A 8 1.31 -29.63 -19.09
C LEU A 8 2.38 -28.57 -18.74
N PHE A 9 3.30 -28.29 -19.67
CA PHE A 9 4.31 -27.23 -19.50
C PHE A 9 3.74 -25.82 -19.60
N LEU A 10 2.69 -25.59 -20.40
CA LEU A 10 2.00 -24.29 -20.43
C LEU A 10 1.27 -23.97 -19.11
N GLY A 11 0.76 -24.99 -18.40
CA GLY A 11 0.08 -24.81 -17.12
C GLY A 11 0.97 -24.35 -15.96
N LEU A 12 2.28 -24.62 -16.04
CA LEU A 12 3.26 -24.21 -15.02
C LEU A 12 3.74 -22.75 -15.18
N LEU A 13 3.46 -22.11 -16.33
CA LEU A 13 3.89 -20.73 -16.60
C LEU A 13 2.86 -19.67 -16.20
N VAL A 14 1.71 -20.08 -15.66
CA VAL A 14 0.63 -19.18 -15.21
C VAL A 14 0.45 -19.14 -13.69
N SER A 15 1.45 -19.58 -12.90
CA SER A 15 1.48 -19.24 -11.46
C SER A 15 1.79 -17.75 -11.30
N CYS A 16 0.79 -16.92 -11.52
CA CYS A 16 0.84 -15.51 -11.17
C CYS A 16 0.78 -15.46 -9.65
N ASP A 17 1.91 -15.22 -8.98
CA ASP A 17 1.91 -14.97 -7.55
C ASP A 17 0.97 -13.79 -7.28
N PRO A 18 -0.14 -14.00 -6.55
CA PRO A 18 -1.10 -12.94 -6.34
C PRO A 18 -0.40 -11.85 -5.53
N GLY A 19 -0.38 -10.63 -6.06
CA GLY A 19 0.11 -9.48 -5.31
C GLY A 19 -0.87 -9.05 -4.23
N TYR A 20 -0.38 -8.36 -3.23
CA TYR A 20 -1.18 -7.68 -2.22
C TYR A 20 -0.95 -6.17 -2.25
N THR A 21 -1.92 -5.44 -1.72
CA THR A 21 -1.91 -3.98 -1.65
C THR A 21 -2.31 -3.51 -0.27
N ILE A 22 -1.53 -2.60 0.31
CA ILE A 22 -1.79 -2.00 1.62
C ILE A 22 -2.22 -0.55 1.45
N TYR A 23 -3.35 -0.19 2.04
CA TYR A 23 -3.90 1.16 2.07
C TYR A 23 -3.93 1.70 3.51
N ILE A 24 -3.82 3.02 3.66
CA ILE A 24 -4.26 3.72 4.87
C ILE A 24 -5.67 4.22 4.61
N ARG A 25 -6.62 3.81 5.46
CA ARG A 25 -8.04 4.16 5.36
C ARG A 25 -8.40 5.12 6.47
N ASN A 26 -8.77 6.34 6.10
CA ASN A 26 -9.28 7.36 7.02
C ASN A 26 -10.79 7.18 7.19
N LYS A 27 -11.23 6.60 8.31
CA LYS A 27 -12.64 6.52 8.72
C LYS A 27 -13.05 7.65 9.67
N SER A 28 -12.11 8.47 10.08
CA SER A 28 -12.37 9.60 10.97
C SER A 28 -13.19 10.68 10.25
N GLN A 29 -13.83 11.55 11.05
CA GLN A 29 -14.53 12.74 10.54
C GLN A 29 -13.57 13.86 10.11
N ASN A 30 -12.28 13.72 10.40
CA ASN A 30 -11.26 14.73 10.16
C ASN A 30 -10.33 14.32 9.01
N ASN A 31 -9.59 15.29 8.46
CA ASN A 31 -8.50 14.97 7.55
C ASN A 31 -7.30 14.49 8.38
N LEU A 32 -6.49 13.59 7.81
CA LEU A 32 -5.22 13.18 8.39
C LEU A 32 -4.07 13.47 7.42
N TYR A 33 -2.85 13.43 7.94
CA TYR A 33 -1.65 13.55 7.12
C TYR A 33 -0.79 12.29 7.25
N VAL A 34 -0.23 11.84 6.14
CA VAL A 34 0.69 10.69 6.08
C VAL A 34 2.07 11.22 5.70
N GLU A 35 3.05 11.06 6.59
CA GLU A 35 4.45 11.37 6.37
C GLU A 35 5.22 10.06 6.06
N THR A 36 5.97 10.04 4.97
CA THR A 36 6.85 8.93 4.56
C THR A 36 8.26 9.44 4.29
N ASP A 37 9.29 8.58 4.39
CA ASP A 37 10.68 8.93 4.06
C ASP A 37 10.98 8.90 2.55
N ARG A 38 10.05 8.37 1.75
CA ARG A 38 10.11 8.33 0.28
C ARG A 38 8.71 8.46 -0.30
N ALA A 39 8.63 8.96 -1.53
CA ALA A 39 7.35 9.12 -2.22
C ALA A 39 6.65 7.77 -2.44
N ILE A 40 5.35 7.73 -2.18
CA ILE A 40 4.49 6.57 -2.41
C ILE A 40 4.49 6.20 -3.90
N GLU A 41 4.51 7.21 -4.76
CA GLU A 41 4.51 7.09 -6.22
C GLU A 41 5.73 6.33 -6.74
N ASN A 42 6.88 6.44 -6.07
CA ASN A 42 8.11 5.75 -6.48
C ASN A 42 8.02 4.21 -6.35
N ARG A 43 6.99 3.70 -5.68
CA ARG A 43 6.77 2.26 -5.43
C ARG A 43 5.55 1.71 -6.14
N LEU A 44 4.88 2.52 -6.96
CA LEU A 44 3.83 2.08 -7.86
C LEU A 44 4.45 1.31 -9.04
N VAL A 45 4.78 0.04 -8.84
CA VAL A 45 5.06 -0.87 -9.95
C VAL A 45 3.74 -1.21 -10.62
N SER A 46 3.25 -0.36 -11.51
CA SER A 46 2.09 -0.67 -12.34
C SER A 46 2.52 -0.84 -13.80
N LYS A 47 2.57 -2.10 -14.25
CA LYS A 47 2.47 -2.47 -15.67
C LYS A 47 1.02 -2.38 -16.21
N ARG A 48 0.05 -1.91 -15.42
CA ARG A 48 -1.38 -1.87 -15.76
C ARG A 48 -1.97 -0.50 -15.49
N GLY A 49 -1.60 0.46 -16.32
CA GLY A 49 -2.24 1.76 -16.38
C GLY A 49 -2.06 2.64 -15.14
N PRO A 50 -2.55 3.88 -15.20
CA PRO A 50 -2.37 4.83 -14.12
C PRO A 50 -3.17 4.38 -12.90
N ILE A 51 -2.48 3.92 -11.85
CA ILE A 51 -3.03 3.91 -10.47
C ILE A 51 -3.05 5.37 -9.95
N CYS A 52 -3.45 6.31 -10.81
CA CYS A 52 -3.51 7.73 -10.52
C CYS A 52 -4.91 8.14 -10.03
N ASP A 53 -5.95 7.34 -10.32
CA ASP A 53 -7.34 7.68 -10.01
C ASP A 53 -7.69 7.64 -8.51
N SER A 54 -6.80 7.12 -7.65
CA SER A 54 -7.05 7.01 -6.20
C SER A 54 -6.14 7.89 -5.34
N ILE A 55 -5.18 8.62 -5.91
CA ILE A 55 -4.44 9.63 -5.16
C ILE A 55 -5.29 10.93 -5.16
N ILE A 56 -6.46 10.88 -4.52
CA ILE A 56 -7.20 12.08 -4.08
C ILE A 56 -6.50 12.71 -2.86
N SER A 57 -5.33 12.19 -2.48
CA SER A 57 -4.44 12.77 -1.49
C SER A 57 -3.45 13.72 -2.15
N LYS A 58 -3.69 15.02 -2.02
CA LYS A 58 -2.76 16.03 -2.51
C LYS A 58 -1.45 15.92 -1.70
N LYS A 59 -0.33 15.70 -2.37
CA LYS A 59 1.01 15.93 -1.78
C LYS A 59 1.06 17.41 -1.38
N VAL A 60 1.16 17.68 -0.08
CA VAL A 60 1.07 19.03 0.50
C VAL A 60 2.43 19.61 0.85
N GLY A 61 3.48 18.80 0.80
CA GLY A 61 4.85 19.23 1.01
C GLY A 61 5.84 18.14 0.65
N SER A 62 7.01 18.57 0.19
CA SER A 62 8.17 17.71 -0.04
C SER A 62 9.37 18.42 0.55
N SER A 63 10.14 17.70 1.36
CA SER A 63 11.51 18.09 1.71
C SER A 63 12.43 17.01 1.16
N ASN A 64 13.72 17.29 0.98
CA ASN A 64 14.68 16.32 0.44
C ASN A 64 14.70 14.95 1.16
N LEU A 65 14.08 14.82 2.33
CA LEU A 65 14.08 13.61 3.15
C LEU A 65 12.68 13.02 3.43
N LYS A 66 11.59 13.73 3.11
CA LYS A 66 10.24 13.35 3.55
C LYS A 66 9.16 13.85 2.62
N GLU A 67 8.09 13.07 2.54
CA GLU A 67 6.90 13.35 1.75
C GLU A 67 5.67 13.38 2.63
N LEU A 68 4.78 14.35 2.38
CA LEU A 68 3.58 14.58 3.18
C LEU A 68 2.33 14.56 2.31
N TYR A 69 1.39 13.69 2.65
CA TYR A 69 0.14 13.49 1.92
C TYR A 69 -1.04 13.80 2.82
N LYS A 70 -1.99 14.63 2.34
CA LYS A 70 -3.26 14.83 3.04
C LYS A 70 -4.26 13.75 2.61
N VAL A 71 -4.88 13.04 3.53
CA VAL A 71 -5.97 12.09 3.25
C VAL A 71 -7.25 12.67 3.82
N ASN A 72 -8.23 12.97 2.96
CA ASN A 72 -9.47 13.57 3.44
C ASN A 72 -10.30 12.55 4.22
N LYS A 73 -11.29 13.04 4.98
CA LYS A 73 -12.27 12.20 5.68
C LYS A 73 -12.90 11.17 4.75
N ASN A 74 -13.08 9.94 5.23
CA ASN A 74 -13.67 8.81 4.50
C ASN A 74 -12.96 8.43 3.19
N GLN A 75 -11.67 8.79 3.06
CA GLN A 75 -10.85 8.43 1.90
C GLN A 75 -9.73 7.46 2.27
N ASN A 76 -9.20 6.79 1.25
CA ASN A 76 -8.05 5.91 1.37
C ASN A 76 -6.88 6.51 0.60
N ILE A 77 -5.67 6.23 1.06
CA ILE A 77 -4.45 6.41 0.27
C ILE A 77 -3.75 5.06 0.16
N LEU A 78 -3.22 4.77 -1.02
CA LEU A 78 -2.32 3.64 -1.20
C LEU A 78 -1.05 3.87 -0.38
N LEU A 79 -0.56 2.85 0.31
CA LEU A 79 0.75 2.91 0.95
C LEU A 79 1.82 2.20 0.13
N PHE A 80 1.58 0.94 -0.26
CA PHE A 80 2.43 0.17 -1.17
C PHE A 80 1.75 -1.13 -1.63
N SER A 81 2.33 -1.78 -2.63
CA SER A 81 1.96 -3.12 -3.11
C SER A 81 3.20 -4.00 -3.27
N TYR A 82 3.04 -5.31 -3.12
CA TYR A 82 4.12 -6.28 -3.33
C TYR A 82 3.55 -7.65 -3.79
N LEU A 83 4.40 -8.57 -4.25
CA LEU A 83 3.98 -9.92 -4.65
C LEU A 83 3.88 -10.85 -3.42
N GLY A 84 2.95 -11.81 -3.47
CA GLY A 84 2.79 -12.82 -2.41
C GLY A 84 1.84 -12.37 -1.29
N ALA A 85 2.20 -12.69 -0.04
CA ALA A 85 1.41 -12.35 1.14
C ALA A 85 2.07 -11.20 1.94
N PRO A 86 1.29 -10.44 2.74
CA PRO A 86 1.85 -9.38 3.58
C PRO A 86 2.96 -9.89 4.50
N ASN A 87 4.14 -9.31 4.33
CA ASN A 87 5.30 -9.54 5.17
C ASN A 87 5.94 -8.18 5.51
N SER A 88 6.33 -8.01 6.77
CA SER A 88 7.05 -6.83 7.27
C SER A 88 8.38 -6.58 6.57
N ASP A 89 9.06 -7.62 6.09
CA ASP A 89 10.37 -7.50 5.44
C ASP A 89 10.28 -6.78 4.08
N TYR A 90 9.10 -6.76 3.47
CA TYR A 90 8.83 -6.03 2.23
C TYR A 90 8.33 -4.60 2.47
N PHE A 91 8.30 -4.14 3.73
CA PHE A 91 7.90 -2.78 4.05
C PHE A 91 8.91 -1.77 3.49
N PRO A 92 8.53 -0.92 2.52
CA PRO A 92 9.50 -0.17 1.72
C PRO A 92 9.94 1.16 2.36
N TYR A 93 9.46 1.44 3.58
CA TYR A 93 9.70 2.68 4.31
C TYR A 93 10.48 2.41 5.59
N LYS A 94 11.32 3.35 6.03
CA LYS A 94 11.91 3.27 7.37
C LYS A 94 10.82 3.38 8.44
N SER A 95 9.88 4.31 8.22
CA SER A 95 8.67 4.46 9.01
C SER A 95 7.66 5.31 8.26
N VAL A 96 6.39 5.08 8.54
CA VAL A 96 5.27 5.90 8.09
C VAL A 96 4.63 6.52 9.33
N LYS A 97 4.38 7.83 9.31
CA LYS A 97 3.66 8.50 10.39
C LYS A 97 2.31 8.96 9.88
N ILE A 98 1.27 8.66 10.65
CA ILE A 98 -0.09 9.11 10.42
C ILE A 98 -0.40 10.16 11.48
N ILE A 99 -0.42 11.43 11.06
CA ILE A 99 -0.58 12.59 11.92
C ILE A 99 -2.06 12.98 11.91
N LYS A 100 -2.67 12.92 13.09
CA LYS A 100 -4.01 13.41 13.39
C LYS A 100 -3.90 14.71 14.20
N ASN A 101 -5.03 15.39 14.44
CA ASN A 101 -5.05 16.65 15.18
C ASN A 101 -4.47 16.54 16.60
N SER A 102 -4.66 15.39 17.27
CA SER A 102 -4.31 15.18 18.68
C SER A 102 -3.16 14.20 18.91
N ASP A 103 -2.79 13.41 17.90
CA ASP A 103 -1.86 12.31 18.05
C ASP A 103 -1.18 11.93 16.74
N THR A 104 -0.11 11.15 16.84
CA THR A 104 0.61 10.61 15.68
C THR A 104 0.82 9.12 15.87
N ILE A 105 0.37 8.33 14.90
CA ILE A 105 0.57 6.89 14.86
C ILE A 105 1.79 6.60 13.99
N LYS A 106 2.79 5.92 14.56
CA LYS A 106 3.97 5.47 13.81
C LYS A 106 3.81 4.00 13.40
N ILE A 107 4.07 3.73 12.13
CA ILE A 107 4.08 2.40 11.53
C ILE A 107 5.47 2.11 10.98
N ASP A 108 6.02 0.96 11.32
CA ASP A 108 7.28 0.46 10.81
C ASP A 108 7.21 -1.05 10.59
N LYS A 109 8.32 -1.65 10.14
CA LYS A 109 8.37 -3.09 9.88
C LYS A 109 7.95 -3.93 11.09
N ASN A 110 8.22 -3.48 12.31
CA ASN A 110 8.00 -4.29 13.52
C ASN A 110 6.51 -4.36 13.90
N ASN A 111 5.70 -3.40 13.47
CA ASN A 111 4.29 -3.32 13.86
C ASN A 111 3.30 -3.37 12.69
N LEU A 112 3.78 -3.39 11.43
CA LEU A 112 2.94 -3.40 10.24
C LEU A 112 1.87 -4.49 10.27
N ILE A 113 2.27 -5.74 10.54
CA ILE A 113 1.36 -6.90 10.50
C ILE A 113 0.25 -6.79 11.54
N GLN A 114 0.52 -6.19 12.70
CA GLN A 114 -0.46 -5.97 13.76
C GLN A 114 -1.45 -4.84 13.43
N LYS A 115 -1.07 -3.92 12.53
CA LYS A 115 -1.86 -2.73 12.17
C LYS A 115 -2.72 -2.93 10.92
N ILE A 116 -2.51 -4.00 10.16
CA ILE A 116 -3.26 -4.27 8.94
C ILE A 116 -4.45 -5.19 9.19
N THR A 117 -5.55 -4.93 8.51
CA THR A 117 -6.72 -5.80 8.47
C THR A 117 -6.99 -6.23 7.04
N LYS A 118 -7.26 -7.52 6.83
CA LYS A 118 -7.61 -8.05 5.50
C LYS A 118 -8.97 -7.51 5.06
N GLY A 119 -9.07 -7.03 3.82
CA GLY A 119 -10.33 -6.67 3.17
C GLY A 119 -10.73 -7.65 2.06
N LYS A 120 -11.42 -7.12 1.05
CA LYS A 120 -11.78 -7.90 -0.15
C LYS A 120 -10.54 -8.10 -1.04
N ASN A 121 -10.47 -9.24 -1.72
CA ASN A 121 -9.34 -9.63 -2.59
C ASN A 121 -8.00 -9.61 -1.80
N SER A 122 -6.92 -9.20 -2.45
CA SER A 122 -5.59 -9.07 -1.83
C SER A 122 -5.33 -7.68 -1.22
N ASN A 123 -6.38 -6.96 -0.83
CA ASN A 123 -6.27 -5.63 -0.24
C ASN A 123 -6.25 -5.70 1.28
N TYR A 124 -5.37 -4.91 1.88
CA TYR A 124 -5.18 -4.78 3.32
C TYR A 124 -5.27 -3.31 3.73
N TYR A 125 -5.77 -3.06 4.93
CA TYR A 125 -6.08 -1.71 5.39
C TYR A 125 -5.49 -1.46 6.77
N ILE A 126 -4.81 -0.33 6.91
CA ILE A 126 -4.56 0.31 8.20
C ILE A 126 -5.75 1.25 8.44
N ASN A 127 -6.64 0.87 9.36
CA ASN A 127 -7.82 1.66 9.67
C ASN A 127 -7.48 2.75 10.70
N ILE A 128 -7.84 4.00 10.39
CA ILE A 128 -7.67 5.15 11.27
C ILE A 128 -9.04 5.76 11.53
N ASP A 129 -9.49 5.69 12.78
CA ASP A 129 -10.77 6.22 13.26
C ASP A 129 -10.61 7.59 13.94
#